data_AF-A0A841WIV9-F1
#
_entry.id   AF-A0A841WIV9-F1
#
_cell.length_a   1.000
_cell.length_b   1.000
_cell.length_c   1.000
_cell.angle_alpha   90.00
_cell.angle_beta   90.00
_cell.angle_gamma   90.00
#
_symmetry.space_group_name_H-M   'P 1'
#
loop_
_entity.id
_entity.type
_entity.pdbx_description
1 polymer ?
#
loop_
_entity_poly.entity_id
_entity_poly.type
_entity_poly.pdbx_seq_one_letter_code
_entity_poly.pdbx_strand_id
1 'polypeptide(L)'
;MSAGLNFDNCDHSKDPIVGCALEGIATTVAGIKDVSIVIHSPQGCASTVAAGYDAHEVDFTKRKIGCTRLFESDIVMGATEKLKDMIKEADKSFNAKVMFVVGTCAADIIGEDIEGLCNQLQPQIKAKLVPLLAGGFRGNAYDGLDMGLQALLPFIKKRQTKRRGRKPRIVNIIAPQANLNPTWWADLQWVTQILKSLRIRVQTVFSHNTSFEEVEQAGEATANILLSHDIGYKFARKMEQTHNIPLILEDIPLPIGVNNTTRWLKALAAHFKIEERVEPLIKQGEEMVVDTLRRRALMIIPRYRNCRIAVSADGTLGIGLVRMLFEELEMIPEVLLFRSAMPDSRAILERELHSLGLAPRVAFSADGYQIKEALKEIDVDAVIGSAWEKYMAEELGIKIAFDVFSPTNRETYIDKPYFGYEGMINMMEVIANDWDRAFRSKEIHWT
;
A
#
# COMPACT_ATOMS: atom_id res chain seq x y z
N MET A 1 20.44 -17.86 5.88
CA MET A 1 20.27 -17.30 4.53
C MET A 1 19.12 -18.04 3.90
N SER A 2 18.02 -17.36 3.58
CA SER A 2 16.91 -17.96 2.85
C SER A 2 17.38 -18.38 1.45
N ALA A 3 16.92 -19.53 0.98
CA ALA A 3 17.17 -19.95 -0.39
C ALA A 3 16.25 -19.13 -1.31
N GLY A 4 16.83 -18.22 -2.10
CA GLY A 4 16.08 -17.47 -3.11
C GLY A 4 15.50 -18.41 -4.16
N LEU A 5 14.30 -18.10 -4.64
CA LEU A 5 13.71 -18.77 -5.81
C LEU A 5 14.30 -18.17 -7.10
N ASN A 6 14.78 -19.03 -7.99
CA ASN A 6 15.19 -18.65 -9.34
C ASN A 6 14.19 -19.25 -10.32
N PHE A 7 13.70 -18.44 -11.26
CA PHE A 7 12.74 -18.85 -12.28
C PHE A 7 13.37 -18.73 -13.66
N ASP A 8 13.28 -19.78 -14.46
CA ASP A 8 13.84 -19.81 -15.81
C ASP A 8 12.96 -19.03 -16.80
N ASN A 9 13.57 -18.33 -17.76
CA ASN A 9 12.90 -17.63 -18.88
C ASN A 9 11.90 -16.50 -18.51
N CYS A 10 11.91 -16.00 -17.27
CA CYS A 10 11.06 -14.87 -16.85
C CYS A 10 11.47 -13.49 -17.40
N ASP A 11 12.59 -13.39 -18.13
CA ASP A 11 13.08 -12.12 -18.69
C ASP A 11 12.26 -11.64 -19.90
N HIS A 12 11.49 -12.53 -20.54
CA HIS A 12 10.83 -12.26 -21.82
C HIS A 12 9.29 -12.10 -21.75
N SER A 13 8.66 -12.55 -20.67
CA SER A 13 7.21 -12.43 -20.47
C SER A 13 6.91 -12.37 -18.98
N LYS A 14 5.99 -11.49 -18.59
CA LYS A 14 5.52 -11.36 -17.20
C LYS A 14 4.01 -11.50 -17.14
N ASP A 15 3.52 -12.05 -16.03
CA ASP A 15 2.10 -12.10 -15.70
C ASP A 15 1.79 -11.10 -14.56
N PRO A 16 1.67 -9.80 -14.88
CA PRO A 16 1.69 -8.75 -13.87
C PRO A 16 0.46 -8.77 -12.97
N ILE A 17 0.70 -8.86 -11.67
CA ILE A 17 -0.31 -8.72 -10.60
C ILE A 17 -0.31 -7.33 -9.96
N VAL A 18 0.44 -6.39 -10.54
CA VAL A 18 0.54 -5.00 -10.10
C VAL A 18 0.23 -4.10 -11.29
N GLY A 19 -0.52 -3.04 -11.06
CA GLY A 19 -0.84 -2.02 -12.07
C GLY A 19 0.38 -1.31 -12.65
N CYS A 20 0.14 -0.44 -13.64
CA CYS A 20 1.20 0.36 -14.25
C CYS A 20 1.48 1.66 -13.46
N ALA A 21 2.58 2.37 -13.80
CA ALA A 21 2.95 3.62 -13.13
C ALA A 21 1.84 4.69 -13.11
N LEU A 22 0.99 4.76 -14.14
CA LEU A 22 -0.16 5.68 -14.15
C LEU A 22 -1.12 5.41 -12.98
N GLU A 23 -1.40 4.13 -12.70
CA GLU A 23 -2.27 3.74 -11.59
C GLU A 23 -1.69 4.22 -10.27
N GLY A 24 -0.38 4.07 -10.08
CA GLY A 24 0.31 4.54 -8.89
C GLY A 24 0.22 6.05 -8.67
N ILE A 25 0.44 6.85 -9.73
CA ILE A 25 0.28 8.31 -9.65
C ILE A 25 -1.18 8.69 -9.39
N ALA A 26 -2.13 8.07 -10.10
CA ALA A 26 -3.55 8.30 -9.90
C ALA A 26 -3.96 8.00 -8.44
N THR A 27 -3.42 6.92 -7.87
CA THR A 27 -3.57 6.50 -6.47
C THR A 27 -3.03 7.59 -5.53
N THR A 28 -1.80 8.10 -5.74
CA THR A 28 -1.29 9.23 -4.94
C THR A 28 -2.20 10.47 -5.01
N VAL A 29 -2.63 10.85 -6.22
CA VAL A 29 -3.41 12.07 -6.48
C VAL A 29 -4.83 11.96 -5.94
N ALA A 30 -5.44 10.77 -5.98
CA ALA A 30 -6.79 10.51 -5.47
C ALA A 30 -6.94 10.88 -4.00
N GLY A 31 -5.90 10.67 -3.20
CA GLY A 31 -5.89 11.00 -1.79
C GLY A 31 -5.71 12.48 -1.46
N ILE A 32 -5.56 13.36 -2.46
CA ILE A 32 -5.34 14.80 -2.25
C ILE A 32 -6.58 15.57 -2.74
N LYS A 33 -7.11 16.43 -1.88
CA LYS A 33 -8.24 17.31 -2.19
C LYS A 33 -7.76 18.52 -2.99
N ASP A 34 -8.68 19.07 -3.77
CA ASP A 34 -8.50 20.32 -4.52
C ASP A 34 -7.38 20.28 -5.58
N VAL A 35 -7.01 19.06 -6.02
CA VAL A 35 -6.11 18.83 -7.16
C VAL A 35 -6.86 18.16 -8.30
N SER A 36 -6.27 18.21 -9.49
CA SER A 36 -6.79 17.53 -10.68
C SER A 36 -5.69 16.75 -11.38
N ILE A 37 -6.10 15.78 -12.21
CA ILE A 37 -5.20 15.03 -13.07
C ILE A 37 -5.67 15.16 -14.52
N VAL A 38 -4.74 15.47 -15.42
CA VAL A 38 -4.95 15.43 -16.86
C VAL A 38 -4.03 14.34 -17.41
N ILE A 39 -4.61 13.28 -17.96
CA ILE A 39 -3.85 12.20 -18.60
C ILE A 39 -3.75 12.45 -20.10
N HIS A 40 -2.52 12.46 -20.61
CA HIS A 40 -2.25 12.48 -22.03
C HIS A 40 -2.18 11.03 -22.54
N SER A 41 -3.34 10.52 -22.97
CA SER A 41 -3.53 9.08 -23.20
C SER A 41 -4.68 8.75 -24.15
N PRO A 42 -4.71 7.53 -24.71
CA PRO A 42 -5.94 6.93 -25.21
C PRO A 42 -7.00 6.84 -24.11
N GLN A 43 -8.27 6.80 -24.49
CA GLN A 43 -9.40 6.85 -23.54
C GLN A 43 -9.39 5.67 -22.54
N GLY A 44 -8.89 4.49 -22.93
CA GLY A 44 -8.87 3.30 -22.07
C GLY A 44 -8.11 3.51 -20.75
N CYS A 45 -7.05 4.33 -20.74
CA CYS A 45 -6.25 4.62 -19.53
C CYS A 45 -7.06 5.35 -18.44
N ALA A 46 -8.21 5.95 -18.78
CA ALA A 46 -9.10 6.55 -17.78
C ALA A 46 -9.67 5.49 -16.81
N SER A 47 -9.81 4.24 -17.24
CA SER A 47 -10.21 3.13 -16.36
C SER A 47 -9.15 2.84 -15.28
N THR A 48 -7.86 2.90 -15.63
CA THR A 48 -6.74 2.78 -14.69
C THR A 48 -6.75 3.90 -13.64
N VAL A 49 -7.07 5.14 -14.05
CA VAL A 49 -7.25 6.24 -13.10
C VAL A 49 -8.45 5.98 -12.20
N ALA A 50 -9.57 5.51 -12.75
CA ALA A 50 -10.75 5.17 -11.94
C ALA A 50 -10.43 4.10 -10.89
N ALA A 51 -9.68 3.05 -11.24
CA ALA A 51 -9.24 2.00 -10.32
C ALA A 51 -8.39 2.57 -9.17
N GLY A 52 -7.38 3.40 -9.46
CA GLY A 52 -6.55 4.03 -8.42
C GLY A 52 -7.33 4.94 -7.47
N TYR A 53 -8.41 5.58 -7.95
CA TYR A 53 -9.30 6.37 -7.09
C TYR A 53 -10.30 5.52 -6.30
N ASP A 54 -10.80 4.42 -6.87
CA ASP A 54 -11.71 3.50 -6.17
C ASP A 54 -11.00 2.83 -4.99
N ALA A 55 -9.69 2.60 -5.09
CA ALA A 55 -8.86 2.13 -3.99
C ALA A 55 -8.82 3.08 -2.77
N HIS A 56 -9.31 4.33 -2.87
CA HIS A 56 -9.29 5.31 -1.77
C HIS A 56 -10.64 5.59 -1.12
N GLU A 57 -11.71 4.90 -1.53
CA GLU A 57 -13.09 5.21 -1.08
C GLU A 57 -13.44 6.70 -1.29
N VAL A 58 -12.90 7.32 -2.34
CA VAL A 58 -13.09 8.76 -2.60
C VAL A 58 -14.37 8.97 -3.39
N ASP A 59 -15.17 9.92 -2.92
CA ASP A 59 -16.35 10.46 -3.61
C ASP A 59 -16.03 10.81 -5.07
N PHE A 60 -16.62 10.04 -5.99
CA PHE A 60 -16.34 10.16 -7.43
C PHE A 60 -16.70 11.54 -8.00
N THR A 61 -17.65 12.26 -7.40
CA THR A 61 -18.08 13.58 -7.86
C THR A 61 -17.01 14.66 -7.63
N LYS A 62 -16.09 14.40 -6.69
CA LYS A 62 -14.96 15.27 -6.35
C LYS A 62 -13.73 14.98 -7.21
N ARG A 63 -13.75 13.92 -8.02
CA ARG A 63 -12.65 13.56 -8.94
C ARG A 63 -12.67 14.52 -10.13
N LYS A 64 -11.52 15.12 -10.43
CA LYS A 64 -11.33 16.05 -11.56
C LYS A 64 -10.28 15.46 -12.49
N ILE A 65 -10.76 14.69 -13.48
CA ILE A 65 -9.93 13.92 -14.42
C ILE A 65 -10.18 14.44 -15.83
N GLY A 66 -9.12 14.93 -16.49
CA GLY A 66 -9.10 15.22 -17.92
C GLY A 66 -8.37 14.10 -18.66
N CYS A 67 -8.79 13.80 -19.90
CA CYS A 67 -8.13 12.82 -20.76
C CYS A 67 -8.11 13.37 -22.18
N THR A 68 -6.94 13.41 -22.81
CA THR A 68 -6.83 13.91 -24.19
C THR A 68 -7.45 12.98 -25.22
N ARG A 69 -7.79 11.73 -24.86
CA ARG A 69 -8.38 10.71 -25.73
C ARG A 69 -7.62 10.58 -27.06
N LEU A 70 -6.37 10.14 -26.99
CA LEU A 70 -5.52 9.97 -28.17
C LEU A 70 -6.09 8.91 -29.12
N PHE A 71 -6.16 9.25 -30.40
CA PHE A 71 -6.48 8.38 -31.52
C PHE A 71 -5.23 8.15 -32.38
N GLU A 72 -5.31 7.18 -33.30
CA GLU A 72 -4.22 6.84 -34.22
C GLU A 72 -3.66 8.06 -34.97
N SER A 73 -4.52 8.96 -35.44
CA SER A 73 -4.10 10.20 -36.10
C SER A 73 -3.22 11.08 -35.22
N ASP A 74 -3.49 11.13 -33.91
CA ASP A 74 -2.69 11.91 -32.95
C ASP A 74 -1.30 11.29 -32.74
N ILE A 75 -1.20 9.96 -32.87
CA ILE A 75 0.09 9.24 -32.81
C ILE A 75 0.95 9.56 -34.02
N VAL A 76 0.34 9.70 -35.20
CA VAL A 76 1.05 9.98 -36.46
C VAL A 76 1.42 11.46 -36.58
N MET A 77 0.50 12.36 -36.23
CA MET A 77 0.63 13.79 -36.49
C MET A 77 1.12 14.61 -35.28
N GLY A 78 1.26 13.96 -34.11
CA GLY A 78 1.52 14.61 -32.83
C GLY A 78 0.24 15.07 -32.14
N ALA A 79 0.31 15.21 -30.81
CA ALA A 79 -0.85 15.42 -29.95
C ALA A 79 -0.72 16.63 -29.01
N THR A 80 0.34 17.42 -29.16
CA THR A 80 0.67 18.58 -28.31
C THR A 80 -0.46 19.61 -28.20
N GLU A 81 -1.08 20.02 -29.33
CA GLU A 81 -2.18 20.99 -29.29
C GLU A 81 -3.40 20.43 -28.55
N LYS A 82 -3.67 19.13 -28.67
CA LYS A 82 -4.75 18.45 -27.94
C LYS A 82 -4.52 18.47 -26.43
N LEU A 83 -3.28 18.27 -26.00
CA LEU A 83 -2.91 18.38 -24.59
C LEU A 83 -3.05 19.81 -24.08
N LYS A 84 -2.58 20.80 -24.84
CA LYS A 84 -2.71 22.22 -24.52
C LYS A 84 -4.17 22.65 -24.34
N ASP A 85 -5.04 22.23 -25.25
CA ASP A 85 -6.47 22.54 -25.17
C ASP A 85 -7.12 21.87 -23.95
N MET A 86 -6.81 20.60 -23.70
CA MET A 86 -7.29 19.88 -22.51
C MET A 86 -6.83 20.52 -21.20
N ILE A 87 -5.57 20.97 -21.10
CA ILE A 87 -5.07 21.68 -19.91
C ILE A 87 -5.86 22.98 -19.69
N LYS A 88 -6.09 23.77 -20.76
CA LYS A 88 -6.86 25.02 -20.67
C LYS A 88 -8.31 24.79 -20.29
N GLU A 89 -8.94 23.75 -20.82
CA GLU A 89 -10.32 23.37 -20.48
C GLU A 89 -10.42 22.87 -19.03
N ALA A 90 -9.47 22.04 -18.60
CA ALA A 90 -9.38 21.56 -17.23
C ALA A 90 -9.20 22.72 -16.23
N ASP A 91 -8.33 23.69 -16.51
CA ASP A 91 -8.11 24.85 -15.62
C ASP A 91 -9.38 25.70 -15.47
N LYS A 92 -10.13 25.91 -16.56
CA LYS A 92 -11.40 26.63 -16.54
C LYS A 92 -12.50 25.90 -15.78
N SER A 93 -12.54 24.57 -15.88
CA SER A 93 -13.67 23.76 -15.40
C SER A 93 -13.45 23.16 -14.01
N PHE A 94 -12.22 22.78 -13.66
CA PHE A 94 -11.92 22.04 -12.44
C PHE A 94 -11.65 22.93 -11.24
N ASN A 95 -11.16 24.16 -11.46
CA ASN A 95 -10.78 25.11 -10.40
C ASN A 95 -9.86 24.49 -9.33
N ALA A 96 -8.90 23.67 -9.77
CA ALA A 96 -7.95 22.99 -8.90
C ALA A 96 -6.76 23.90 -8.54
N LYS A 97 -6.17 23.71 -7.35
CA LYS A 97 -4.94 24.40 -6.95
C LYS A 97 -3.73 23.87 -7.72
N VAL A 98 -3.70 22.56 -7.97
CA VAL A 98 -2.63 21.86 -8.68
C VAL A 98 -3.23 20.91 -9.71
N MET A 99 -2.57 20.81 -10.86
CA MET A 99 -2.94 19.92 -11.95
C MET A 99 -1.75 19.05 -12.31
N PHE A 100 -1.88 17.75 -12.04
CA PHE A 100 -0.91 16.73 -12.47
C PHE A 100 -1.15 16.43 -13.95
N VAL A 101 -0.18 16.71 -14.80
CA VAL A 101 -0.24 16.46 -16.24
C VAL A 101 0.60 15.23 -16.53
N VAL A 102 -0.05 14.11 -16.81
CA VAL A 102 0.59 12.78 -16.83
C VAL A 102 0.62 12.24 -18.26
N GLY A 103 1.82 12.14 -18.84
CA GLY A 103 2.04 11.42 -20.08
C GLY A 103 2.01 9.90 -19.86
N THR A 104 1.25 9.18 -20.68
CA THR A 104 1.13 7.71 -20.62
C THR A 104 1.94 7.03 -21.73
N CYS A 105 1.81 5.70 -21.90
CA CYS A 105 2.61 4.92 -22.86
C CYS A 105 2.64 5.54 -24.26
N ALA A 106 1.48 5.94 -24.79
CA ALA A 106 1.38 6.48 -26.13
C ALA A 106 2.12 7.82 -26.28
N ALA A 107 1.90 8.75 -25.34
CA ALA A 107 2.56 10.05 -25.30
C ALA A 107 4.08 9.92 -25.14
N ASP A 108 4.51 8.98 -24.32
CA ASP A 108 5.93 8.70 -24.06
C ASP A 108 6.63 8.11 -25.30
N ILE A 109 5.98 7.18 -26.02
CA ILE A 109 6.51 6.56 -27.26
C ILE A 109 6.69 7.59 -28.37
N ILE A 110 5.71 8.49 -28.57
CA ILE A 110 5.79 9.51 -29.62
C ILE A 110 6.66 10.72 -29.21
N GLY A 111 7.18 10.73 -27.99
CA GLY A 111 8.12 11.74 -27.51
C GLY A 111 7.50 13.11 -27.23
N GLU A 112 6.27 13.16 -26.71
CA GLU A 112 5.65 14.42 -26.30
C GLU A 112 6.45 15.10 -25.17
N ASP A 113 6.85 16.36 -25.38
CA ASP A 113 7.55 17.17 -24.37
C ASP A 113 6.54 17.78 -23.38
N ILE A 114 6.04 16.95 -22.47
CA ILE A 114 5.07 17.34 -21.44
C ILE A 114 5.63 18.43 -20.52
N GLU A 115 6.90 18.31 -20.14
CA GLU A 115 7.54 19.28 -19.23
C GLU A 115 7.71 20.64 -19.91
N GLY A 116 8.24 20.66 -21.13
CA GLY A 116 8.38 21.88 -21.93
C GLY A 116 7.03 22.57 -22.16
N LEU A 117 5.99 21.79 -22.53
CA LEU A 117 4.65 22.33 -22.72
C LEU A 117 4.07 22.90 -21.41
N CYS A 118 4.19 22.19 -20.29
CA CYS A 118 3.72 22.70 -19.00
C CYS A 118 4.43 23.99 -18.60
N ASN A 119 5.75 24.08 -18.80
CA ASN A 119 6.53 25.29 -18.52
C ASN A 119 6.07 26.47 -19.40
N GLN A 120 5.82 26.22 -20.69
CA GLN A 120 5.32 27.23 -21.63
C GLN A 120 3.90 27.71 -21.27
N LEU A 121 3.02 26.80 -20.85
CA LEU A 121 1.62 27.12 -20.54
C LEU A 121 1.42 27.69 -19.14
N GLN A 122 2.34 27.44 -18.20
CA GLN A 122 2.18 27.82 -16.79
C GLN A 122 1.73 29.28 -16.58
N PRO A 123 2.23 30.31 -17.30
CA PRO A 123 1.78 31.70 -17.13
C PRO A 123 0.31 31.95 -17.49
N GLN A 124 -0.31 31.07 -18.28
CA GLN A 124 -1.69 31.17 -18.75
C GLN A 124 -2.67 30.34 -17.91
N ILE A 125 -2.16 29.51 -16.98
CA ILE A 125 -2.93 28.51 -16.23
C ILE A 125 -2.91 28.88 -14.75
N LYS A 126 -4.09 28.86 -14.10
CA LYS A 126 -4.23 29.19 -12.67
C LYS A 126 -3.68 28.08 -11.79
N ALA A 127 -4.01 26.83 -12.11
CA ALA A 127 -3.47 25.67 -11.40
C ALA A 127 -1.96 25.59 -11.59
N LYS A 128 -1.24 25.21 -10.53
CA LYS A 128 0.17 24.84 -10.69
C LYS A 128 0.26 23.55 -11.49
N LEU A 129 0.97 23.57 -12.62
CA LEU A 129 1.18 22.39 -13.45
C LEU A 129 2.32 21.53 -12.89
N VAL A 130 2.08 20.23 -12.81
CA VAL A 130 3.07 19.22 -12.37
C VAL A 130 3.19 18.16 -13.48
N PRO A 131 4.17 18.28 -14.38
CA PRO A 131 4.37 17.32 -15.45
C PRO A 131 4.97 16.01 -14.90
N LEU A 132 4.41 14.87 -15.29
CA LEU A 132 4.91 13.54 -14.97
C LEU A 132 4.86 12.64 -16.22
N LEU A 133 5.85 11.77 -16.37
CA LEU A 133 5.89 10.75 -17.42
C LEU A 133 5.76 9.36 -16.80
N ALA A 134 4.64 8.72 -17.10
CA ALA A 134 4.20 7.46 -16.48
C ALA A 134 3.79 6.44 -17.55
N GLY A 135 4.59 6.33 -18.61
CA GLY A 135 4.50 5.20 -19.53
C GLY A 135 4.60 3.89 -18.74
N GLY A 136 3.71 2.94 -19.01
CA GLY A 136 3.64 1.67 -18.26
C GLY A 136 4.91 0.82 -18.37
N PHE A 137 5.73 1.05 -19.39
CA PHE A 137 7.05 0.43 -19.54
C PHE A 137 8.15 1.12 -18.70
N ARG A 138 7.87 2.28 -18.07
CA ARG A 138 8.82 2.96 -17.17
C ARG A 138 8.80 2.39 -15.75
N GLY A 139 7.74 1.68 -15.37
CA GLY A 139 7.58 1.15 -14.02
C GLY A 139 6.16 0.67 -13.72
N ASN A 140 6.02 0.02 -12.58
CA ASN A 140 4.74 -0.48 -12.07
C ASN A 140 4.07 0.55 -11.14
N ALA A 141 2.94 0.18 -10.53
CA ALA A 141 2.19 1.05 -9.64
C ALA A 141 2.99 1.53 -8.41
N TYR A 142 3.94 0.74 -7.89
CA TYR A 142 4.82 1.17 -6.80
C TYR A 142 5.76 2.28 -7.25
N ASP A 143 6.34 2.17 -8.45
CA ASP A 143 7.16 3.23 -9.04
C ASP A 143 6.33 4.52 -9.26
N GLY A 144 5.09 4.36 -9.73
CA GLY A 144 4.13 5.46 -9.90
C GLY A 144 3.76 6.16 -8.60
N LEU A 145 3.51 5.39 -7.53
CA LEU A 145 3.25 5.90 -6.18
C LEU A 145 4.43 6.71 -5.64
N ASP A 146 5.65 6.17 -5.77
CA ASP A 146 6.89 6.85 -5.38
C ASP A 146 7.09 8.15 -6.19
N MET A 147 6.82 8.11 -7.50
CA MET A 147 6.88 9.29 -8.38
C MET A 147 5.87 10.36 -7.96
N GLY A 148 4.63 9.96 -7.70
CA GLY A 148 3.57 10.84 -7.21
C GLY A 148 3.95 11.50 -5.89
N LEU A 149 4.44 10.72 -4.91
CA LEU A 149 4.89 11.25 -3.63
C LEU A 149 6.04 12.25 -3.80
N GLN A 150 7.05 11.91 -4.62
CA GLN A 150 8.18 12.80 -4.88
C GLN A 150 7.76 14.11 -5.54
N ALA A 151 6.74 14.08 -6.40
CA ALA A 151 6.18 15.27 -7.03
C ALA A 151 5.58 16.27 -6.03
N LEU A 152 5.25 15.83 -4.81
CA LEU A 152 4.75 16.70 -3.74
C LEU A 152 5.87 17.44 -2.99
N LEU A 153 7.10 16.93 -2.97
CA LEU A 153 8.20 17.48 -2.18
C LEU A 153 8.46 18.97 -2.42
N PRO A 154 8.45 19.50 -3.66
CA PRO A 154 8.73 20.92 -3.91
C PRO A 154 7.71 21.87 -3.26
N PHE A 155 6.52 21.39 -2.91
CA PHE A 155 5.43 22.18 -2.34
C PHE A 155 5.49 22.28 -0.81
N ILE A 156 6.26 21.40 -0.17
CA ILE A 156 6.32 21.33 1.29
C ILE A 156 7.12 22.52 1.80
N LYS A 157 6.48 23.37 2.61
CA LYS A 157 7.10 24.56 3.19
C LYS A 157 8.02 24.15 4.33
N LYS A 158 9.16 24.82 4.48
CA LYS A 158 9.99 24.66 5.67
C LYS A 158 9.25 25.18 6.89
N ARG A 159 9.47 24.50 8.02
CA ARG A 159 8.92 24.87 9.31
C ARG A 159 9.19 26.33 9.64
N GLN A 160 8.14 27.11 9.90
CA GLN A 160 8.28 28.56 10.08
C GLN A 160 8.71 28.94 11.51
N THR A 161 8.45 28.10 12.52
CA THR A 161 8.70 28.47 13.92
C THR A 161 9.61 27.49 14.68
N LYS A 162 10.77 27.98 15.12
CA LYS A 162 11.54 27.39 16.23
C LYS A 162 10.84 27.73 17.56
N ARG A 163 9.78 27.00 17.90
CA ARG A 163 9.11 27.15 19.20
C ARG A 163 10.12 26.89 20.34
N ARG A 164 10.27 27.86 21.25
CA ARG A 164 10.98 27.68 22.52
C ARG A 164 10.10 26.84 23.45
N GLY A 165 10.57 25.67 23.89
CA GLY A 165 9.83 24.76 24.76
C GLY A 165 9.93 23.29 24.36
N ARG A 166 9.07 22.44 24.94
CA ARG A 166 9.00 21.01 24.62
C ARG A 166 8.60 20.82 23.14
N LYS A 167 9.36 20.01 22.40
CA LYS A 167 9.03 19.70 20.99
C LYS A 167 7.60 19.16 20.92
N PRO A 168 6.72 19.75 20.07
CA PRO A 168 5.37 19.24 19.92
C PRO A 168 5.44 17.85 19.28
N ARG A 169 4.47 16.98 19.57
CA ARG A 169 4.39 15.65 18.97
C ARG A 169 3.48 15.72 17.76
N ILE A 170 4.10 15.98 16.62
CA ILE A 170 3.39 16.17 15.36
C ILE A 170 4.01 15.22 14.36
N VAL A 171 3.21 14.40 13.69
CA VAL A 171 3.69 13.43 12.72
C VAL A 171 3.00 13.59 11.39
N ASN A 172 3.71 13.31 10.30
CA ASN A 172 3.06 12.95 9.05
C ASN A 172 2.95 11.43 8.95
N ILE A 173 1.91 10.96 8.26
CA ILE A 173 1.74 9.57 7.86
C ILE A 173 1.95 9.50 6.36
N ILE A 174 2.77 8.56 5.91
CA ILE A 174 3.13 8.37 4.50
C ILE A 174 2.60 7.01 4.04
N ALA A 175 2.01 6.99 2.83
CA ALA A 175 1.66 5.79 2.08
C ALA A 175 0.71 4.78 2.75
N PRO A 176 -0.33 5.19 3.51
CA PRO A 176 -1.23 4.22 4.14
C PRO A 176 -1.99 3.33 3.15
N GLN A 177 -2.17 3.80 1.91
CA GLN A 177 -2.88 3.10 0.84
C GLN A 177 -2.06 2.01 0.13
N ALA A 178 -0.74 1.99 0.34
CA ALA A 178 0.13 0.97 -0.24
C ALA A 178 0.10 -0.28 0.64
N ASN A 179 -1.09 -0.87 0.73
CA ASN A 179 -1.47 -1.93 1.65
C ASN A 179 -2.55 -2.80 0.99
N LEU A 180 -2.41 -4.13 1.07
CA LEU A 180 -3.38 -5.07 0.50
C LEU A 180 -4.62 -5.33 1.35
N ASN A 181 -4.81 -4.67 2.49
CA ASN A 181 -6.06 -4.75 3.25
C ASN A 181 -7.20 -4.15 2.39
N PRO A 182 -8.27 -4.92 2.08
CA PRO A 182 -9.41 -4.41 1.30
C PRO A 182 -10.07 -3.16 1.90
N THR A 183 -9.93 -2.94 3.21
CA THR A 183 -10.40 -1.75 3.93
C THR A 183 -9.24 -1.07 4.66
N TRP A 184 -8.11 -0.85 3.98
CA TRP A 184 -6.90 -0.26 4.58
C TRP A 184 -7.12 1.09 5.28
N TRP A 185 -8.17 1.85 4.93
CA TRP A 185 -8.52 3.07 5.67
C TRP A 185 -8.88 2.78 7.14
N ALA A 186 -9.33 1.56 7.45
CA ALA A 186 -9.50 1.08 8.82
C ALA A 186 -8.15 0.93 9.55
N ASP A 187 -7.10 0.49 8.86
CA ASP A 187 -5.73 0.45 9.41
C ASP A 187 -5.24 1.86 9.73
N LEU A 188 -5.45 2.79 8.80
CA LEU A 188 -5.14 4.20 9.04
C LEU A 188 -5.98 4.77 10.20
N GLN A 189 -7.25 4.42 10.29
CA GLN A 189 -8.12 4.84 11.39
C GLN A 189 -7.58 4.33 12.73
N TRP A 190 -7.17 3.06 12.80
CA TRP A 190 -6.55 2.50 13.99
C TRP A 190 -5.29 3.29 14.40
N VAL A 191 -4.36 3.52 13.44
CA VAL A 191 -3.13 4.28 13.71
C VAL A 191 -3.44 5.69 14.19
N THR A 192 -4.34 6.41 13.51
CA THR A 192 -4.68 7.80 13.87
C THR A 192 -5.36 7.88 15.24
N GLN A 193 -6.20 6.90 15.61
CA GLN A 193 -6.81 6.82 16.94
C GLN A 193 -5.79 6.55 18.04
N ILE A 194 -4.83 5.64 17.83
CA ILE A 194 -3.72 5.38 18.76
C ILE A 194 -2.87 6.64 18.94
N LEU A 195 -2.48 7.30 17.84
CA LEU A 195 -1.70 8.54 17.92
C LEU A 195 -2.47 9.62 18.69
N LYS A 196 -3.77 9.77 18.43
CA LYS A 196 -4.63 10.72 19.14
C LYS A 196 -4.73 10.43 20.64
N SER A 197 -4.90 9.16 21.05
CA SER A 197 -4.96 8.78 22.47
C SER A 197 -3.64 9.08 23.21
N LEU A 198 -2.52 8.97 22.51
CA LEU A 198 -1.18 9.31 23.01
C LEU A 198 -0.85 10.82 22.95
N ARG A 199 -1.80 11.64 22.51
CA ARG A 199 -1.66 13.09 22.27
C ARG A 199 -0.55 13.43 21.26
N ILE A 200 -0.44 12.60 20.22
CA ILE A 200 0.38 12.83 19.04
C ILE A 200 -0.58 13.33 17.95
N ARG A 201 -0.34 14.55 17.44
CA ARG A 201 -1.14 15.14 16.37
C ARG A 201 -0.64 14.62 15.02
N VAL A 202 -1.56 14.16 14.19
CA VAL A 202 -1.28 13.92 12.77
C VAL A 202 -1.43 15.26 12.02
N GLN A 203 -0.40 15.67 11.30
CA GLN A 203 -0.38 16.90 10.51
C GLN A 203 -0.89 16.66 9.10
N THR A 204 -0.32 15.67 8.43
CA THR A 204 -0.63 15.34 7.04
C THR A 204 -0.65 13.83 6.89
N VAL A 205 -1.65 13.31 6.19
CA VAL A 205 -1.65 11.94 5.70
C VAL A 205 -1.43 12.01 4.20
N PHE A 206 -0.21 11.74 3.75
CA PHE A 206 0.10 11.80 2.33
C PHE A 206 -0.71 10.76 1.59
N SER A 207 -1.40 11.20 0.54
CA SER A 207 -2.24 10.36 -0.31
C SER A 207 -3.46 9.75 0.38
N HIS A 208 -4.02 10.40 1.41
CA HIS A 208 -5.38 10.07 1.86
C HIS A 208 -6.11 11.25 2.50
N ASN A 209 -7.26 11.62 1.94
CA ASN A 209 -8.19 12.63 2.44
C ASN A 209 -7.52 13.94 2.91
N THR A 210 -6.41 14.34 2.29
CA THR A 210 -5.61 15.51 2.70
C THR A 210 -5.82 16.66 1.73
N SER A 211 -5.98 17.88 2.24
CA SER A 211 -5.98 19.08 1.40
C SER A 211 -4.59 19.40 0.89
N PHE A 212 -4.50 20.06 -0.27
CA PHE A 212 -3.21 20.52 -0.77
C PHE A 212 -2.51 21.50 0.20
N GLU A 213 -3.29 22.26 0.99
CA GLU A 213 -2.72 23.13 2.03
C GLU A 213 -2.05 22.33 3.17
N GLU A 214 -2.64 21.21 3.59
CA GLU A 214 -2.01 20.31 4.57
C GLU A 214 -0.73 19.69 4.01
N VAL A 215 -0.67 19.38 2.71
CA VAL A 215 0.57 18.96 2.04
C VAL A 215 1.62 20.06 2.14
N GLU A 216 1.29 21.31 1.81
CA GLU A 216 2.22 22.44 1.94
C GLU A 216 2.70 22.63 3.39
N GLN A 217 1.85 22.36 4.38
CA GLN A 217 2.16 22.49 5.81
C GLN A 217 2.84 21.25 6.42
N ALA A 218 3.09 20.19 5.64
CA ALA A 218 3.68 18.95 6.16
C ALA A 218 5.07 19.13 6.79
N GLY A 219 5.76 20.24 6.46
CA GLY A 219 7.04 20.61 7.07
C GLY A 219 6.94 21.05 8.54
N GLU A 220 5.74 21.26 9.10
CA GLU A 220 5.54 21.56 10.53
C GLU A 220 5.65 20.32 11.43
N ALA A 221 5.64 19.12 10.84
CA ALA A 221 5.80 17.88 11.59
C ALA A 221 7.18 17.75 12.27
N THR A 222 7.24 16.84 13.22
CA THR A 222 8.45 16.53 14.00
C THR A 222 8.99 15.13 13.75
N ALA A 223 8.21 14.27 13.10
CA ALA A 223 8.61 12.97 12.59
C ALA A 223 7.68 12.57 11.44
N ASN A 224 8.15 11.63 10.61
CA ASN A 224 7.35 10.93 9.62
C ASN A 224 7.17 9.48 10.08
N ILE A 225 5.98 8.92 9.86
CA ILE A 225 5.69 7.49 10.03
C ILE A 225 5.32 6.96 8.65
N LEU A 226 5.98 5.91 8.21
CA LEU A 226 5.66 5.21 6.97
C LEU A 226 4.78 4.01 7.29
N LEU A 227 3.63 3.89 6.63
CA LEU A 227 2.70 2.76 6.76
C LEU A 227 2.76 1.83 5.54
N SER A 228 3.95 1.68 4.96
CA SER A 228 4.24 0.78 3.85
C SER A 228 5.67 0.28 3.94
N HIS A 229 5.90 -0.95 3.52
CA HIS A 229 7.25 -1.47 3.27
C HIS A 229 7.60 -1.47 1.77
N ASP A 230 6.68 -1.08 0.90
CA ASP A 230 6.83 -1.15 -0.56
C ASP A 230 7.19 0.19 -1.21
N ILE A 231 6.82 1.33 -0.61
CA ILE A 231 7.06 2.66 -1.17
C ILE A 231 7.27 3.72 -0.08
N GLY A 232 7.68 4.94 -0.47
CA GLY A 232 7.70 6.11 0.42
C GLY A 232 9.01 6.34 1.18
N TYR A 233 9.92 5.36 1.23
CA TYR A 233 11.26 5.52 1.85
C TYR A 233 12.05 6.67 1.22
N LYS A 234 12.07 6.78 -0.12
CA LYS A 234 12.78 7.86 -0.83
C LYS A 234 12.23 9.23 -0.46
N PHE A 235 10.89 9.34 -0.40
CA PHE A 235 10.20 10.57 -0.02
C PHE A 235 10.52 10.95 1.43
N ALA A 236 10.43 10.01 2.36
CA ALA A 236 10.72 10.23 3.77
C ALA A 236 12.18 10.62 4.05
N ARG A 237 13.14 9.95 3.40
CA ARG A 237 14.57 10.31 3.46
C ARG A 237 14.83 11.71 2.91
N LYS A 238 14.13 12.10 1.84
CA LYS A 238 14.25 13.46 1.32
C LYS A 238 13.68 14.49 2.30
N MET A 239 12.55 14.19 2.94
CA MET A 239 11.98 15.01 4.01
C MET A 239 12.93 15.19 5.20
N GLU A 240 13.66 14.14 5.57
CA GLU A 240 14.71 14.24 6.59
C GLU A 240 15.83 15.19 6.15
N GLN A 241 16.33 15.03 4.93
CA GLN A 241 17.41 15.86 4.38
C GLN A 241 17.03 17.33 4.22
N THR A 242 15.83 17.64 3.71
CA THR A 242 15.43 19.00 3.33
C THR A 242 14.67 19.75 4.42
N HIS A 243 13.93 19.03 5.29
CA HIS A 243 13.09 19.60 6.35
C HIS A 243 13.54 19.20 7.76
N ASN A 244 14.54 18.32 7.93
CA ASN A 244 14.99 17.81 9.22
C ASN A 244 13.86 17.13 10.01
N ILE A 245 13.03 16.36 9.30
CA ILE A 245 11.92 15.57 9.84
C ILE A 245 12.32 14.09 9.71
N PRO A 246 12.73 13.43 10.80
CA PRO A 246 13.21 12.06 10.76
C PRO A 246 12.08 11.08 10.40
N LEU A 247 12.42 10.01 9.70
CA LEU A 247 11.55 8.83 9.57
C LEU A 247 11.73 7.98 10.83
N ILE A 248 10.63 7.67 11.51
CA ILE A 248 10.64 6.83 12.71
C ILE A 248 9.99 5.48 12.40
N LEU A 249 10.36 4.46 13.17
CA LEU A 249 9.81 3.10 13.02
C LEU A 249 10.11 2.46 11.65
N GLU A 250 11.13 2.95 10.94
CA GLU A 250 11.42 2.55 9.55
C GLU A 250 11.90 1.11 9.41
N ASP A 251 12.37 0.53 10.51
CA ASP A 251 13.18 -0.68 10.53
C ASP A 251 12.50 -1.84 11.27
N ILE A 252 11.21 -1.69 11.60
CA ILE A 252 10.38 -2.69 12.26
C ILE A 252 9.15 -3.02 11.40
N PRO A 253 8.58 -4.24 11.52
CA PRO A 253 7.32 -4.56 10.88
C PRO A 253 6.15 -3.69 11.36
N LEU A 254 5.16 -3.53 10.49
CA LEU A 254 3.87 -2.91 10.82
C LEU A 254 3.09 -3.73 11.86
N PRO A 255 2.16 -3.09 12.61
CA PRO A 255 1.54 -3.67 13.80
C PRO A 255 0.46 -4.71 13.45
N ILE A 256 0.86 -5.85 12.90
CA ILE A 256 0.00 -6.97 12.55
C ILE A 256 0.25 -8.12 13.53
N GLY A 257 -0.80 -8.62 14.17
CA GLY A 257 -0.70 -9.57 15.28
C GLY A 257 -0.36 -8.90 16.62
N VAL A 258 -0.38 -9.67 17.69
CA VAL A 258 -0.14 -9.19 19.06
C VAL A 258 1.29 -8.68 19.22
N ASN A 259 2.27 -9.48 18.81
CA ASN A 259 3.68 -9.22 19.09
C ASN A 259 4.19 -7.99 18.33
N ASN A 260 3.88 -7.87 17.04
CA ASN A 260 4.29 -6.69 16.27
C ASN A 260 3.53 -5.44 16.70
N THR A 261 2.26 -5.55 17.10
CA THR A 261 1.54 -4.42 17.70
C THR A 261 2.24 -3.91 18.97
N THR A 262 2.57 -4.81 19.90
CA THR A 262 3.29 -4.47 21.13
C THR A 262 4.67 -3.86 20.82
N ARG A 263 5.43 -4.41 19.88
CA ARG A 263 6.73 -3.88 19.45
C ARG A 263 6.62 -2.48 18.86
N TRP A 264 5.67 -2.26 17.95
CA TRP A 264 5.45 -0.98 17.29
C TRP A 264 5.05 0.11 18.30
N LEU A 265 4.14 -0.22 19.21
CA LEU A 265 3.72 0.67 20.29
C LEU A 265 4.89 1.04 21.22
N LYS A 266 5.73 0.07 21.61
CA LYS A 266 6.91 0.32 22.45
C LYS A 266 7.94 1.20 21.74
N ALA A 267 8.21 0.96 20.46
CA ALA A 267 9.14 1.78 19.67
C ALA A 267 8.63 3.22 19.49
N LEU A 268 7.32 3.40 19.24
CA LEU A 268 6.68 4.71 19.21
C LEU A 268 6.81 5.42 20.56
N ALA A 269 6.59 4.69 21.65
CA ALA A 269 6.68 5.22 23.00
C ALA A 269 8.09 5.70 23.35
N ALA A 270 9.10 4.91 23.00
CA ALA A 270 10.51 5.23 23.20
C ALA A 270 10.92 6.51 22.44
N HIS A 271 10.47 6.67 21.20
CA HIS A 271 10.76 7.88 20.42
C HIS A 271 10.20 9.15 21.08
N PHE A 272 8.95 9.09 21.55
CA PHE A 272 8.25 10.25 22.12
C PHE A 272 8.38 10.40 23.65
N LYS A 273 9.07 9.46 24.31
CA LYS A 273 9.23 9.35 25.77
C LYS A 273 7.88 9.36 26.47
N ILE A 274 7.07 8.34 26.18
CA ILE A 274 5.69 8.13 26.69
C ILE A 274 5.39 6.67 27.05
N GLU A 275 6.40 5.93 27.47
CA GLU A 275 6.32 4.52 27.83
C GLU A 275 5.15 4.26 28.80
N GLU A 276 5.02 5.10 29.83
CA GLU A 276 3.94 5.09 30.83
C GLU A 276 2.51 5.17 30.25
N ARG A 277 2.35 5.76 29.05
CA ARG A 277 1.02 5.94 28.41
C ARG A 277 0.63 4.78 27.52
N VAL A 278 1.62 4.03 27.05
CA VAL A 278 1.43 2.93 26.11
C VAL A 278 1.22 1.62 26.84
N GLU A 279 1.83 1.44 28.01
CA GLU A 279 1.71 0.20 28.79
C GLU A 279 0.25 -0.22 29.08
N PRO A 280 -0.69 0.67 29.46
CA PRO A 280 -2.08 0.28 29.65
C PRO A 280 -2.77 -0.15 28.35
N LEU A 281 -2.41 0.45 27.20
CA LEU A 281 -2.97 0.10 25.90
C LEU A 281 -2.53 -1.29 25.47
N ILE A 282 -1.25 -1.62 25.70
CA ILE A 282 -0.69 -2.95 25.44
C ILE A 282 -1.43 -3.99 26.27
N LYS A 283 -1.47 -3.78 27.58
CA LYS A 283 -2.13 -4.72 28.50
C LYS A 283 -3.60 -4.95 28.14
N GLN A 284 -4.36 -3.88 27.90
CA GLN A 284 -5.77 -3.97 27.52
C GLN A 284 -5.95 -4.72 26.18
N GLY A 285 -5.08 -4.47 25.20
CA GLY A 285 -5.12 -5.13 23.90
C GLY A 285 -4.81 -6.62 23.98
N GLU A 286 -3.77 -7.00 24.71
CA GLU A 286 -3.38 -8.38 24.94
C GLU A 286 -4.48 -9.14 25.70
N GLU A 287 -5.04 -8.55 26.76
CA GLU A 287 -6.17 -9.11 27.51
C GLU A 287 -7.40 -9.32 26.60
N MET A 288 -7.72 -8.35 25.74
CA MET A 288 -8.83 -8.43 24.79
C MET A 288 -8.68 -9.62 23.84
N VAL A 289 -7.49 -9.80 23.26
CA VAL A 289 -7.22 -10.92 22.35
C VAL A 289 -7.34 -12.24 23.09
N VAL A 290 -6.64 -12.39 24.22
CA VAL A 290 -6.65 -13.63 25.01
C VAL A 290 -8.07 -14.01 25.44
N ASP A 291 -8.86 -13.06 25.95
CA ASP A 291 -10.22 -13.31 26.38
C ASP A 291 -11.15 -13.67 25.21
N THR A 292 -10.94 -13.07 24.04
CA THR A 292 -11.69 -13.40 22.84
C THR A 292 -11.38 -14.83 22.37
N LEU A 293 -10.09 -15.19 22.30
CA LEU A 293 -9.67 -16.52 21.88
C LEU A 293 -10.13 -17.61 22.85
N ARG A 294 -10.05 -17.38 24.16
CA ARG A 294 -10.57 -18.31 25.18
C ARG A 294 -12.07 -18.57 25.04
N ARG A 295 -12.85 -17.56 24.64
CA ARG A 295 -14.30 -17.68 24.49
C ARG A 295 -14.74 -18.23 23.14
N ARG A 296 -13.98 -17.98 22.07
CA ARG A 296 -14.46 -18.17 20.69
C ARG A 296 -13.57 -19.05 19.81
N ALA A 297 -12.33 -19.33 20.19
CA ALA A 297 -11.34 -19.96 19.31
C ALA A 297 -10.87 -21.36 19.74
N LEU A 298 -11.49 -21.98 20.76
CA LEU A 298 -11.16 -23.33 21.26
C LEU A 298 -11.07 -24.38 20.14
N MET A 299 -11.99 -24.35 19.19
CA MET A 299 -12.04 -25.29 18.06
C MET A 299 -11.30 -24.79 16.82
N ILE A 300 -10.85 -23.54 16.83
CA ILE A 300 -10.23 -22.88 15.67
C ILE A 300 -8.71 -23.08 15.70
N ILE A 301 -8.08 -22.86 16.86
CA ILE A 301 -6.62 -22.93 17.01
C ILE A 301 -6.01 -24.28 16.55
N PRO A 302 -6.60 -25.46 16.89
CA PRO A 302 -6.05 -26.73 16.44
C PRO A 302 -6.09 -26.94 14.92
N ARG A 303 -6.88 -26.16 14.18
CA ARG A 303 -7.13 -26.37 12.75
C ARG A 303 -5.94 -25.99 11.90
N TYR A 304 -5.29 -24.86 12.20
CA TYR A 304 -4.17 -24.35 11.42
C TYR A 304 -2.79 -24.57 12.07
N ARG A 305 -2.76 -25.18 13.27
CA ARG A 305 -1.52 -25.54 13.93
C ARG A 305 -0.67 -26.45 13.04
N ASN A 306 0.61 -26.12 12.89
CA ASN A 306 1.59 -26.80 12.04
C ASN A 306 1.22 -26.87 10.55
N CYS A 307 0.24 -26.08 10.07
CA CYS A 307 0.00 -25.96 8.64
C CYS A 307 1.21 -25.30 7.99
N ARG A 308 1.77 -25.96 6.98
CA ARG A 308 2.78 -25.37 6.10
C ARG A 308 2.08 -24.42 5.15
N ILE A 309 2.53 -23.18 5.10
CA ILE A 309 1.85 -22.12 4.36
C ILE A 309 2.76 -21.47 3.33
N ALA A 310 2.13 -21.09 2.22
CA ALA A 310 2.64 -20.08 1.31
C ALA A 310 2.00 -18.74 1.64
N VAL A 311 2.78 -17.65 1.65
CA VAL A 311 2.26 -16.28 1.79
C VAL A 311 2.59 -15.51 0.52
N SER A 312 1.57 -15.11 -0.23
CA SER A 312 1.69 -14.19 -1.37
C SER A 312 1.10 -12.83 -0.99
N ALA A 313 1.95 -11.80 -0.90
CA ALA A 313 1.56 -10.50 -0.35
C ALA A 313 2.42 -9.35 -0.90
N ASP A 314 2.05 -8.12 -0.54
CA ASP A 314 2.98 -6.99 -0.58
C ASP A 314 3.97 -7.07 0.60
N GLY A 315 5.00 -6.23 0.60
CA GLY A 315 5.93 -6.15 1.73
C GLY A 315 5.24 -5.66 2.99
N THR A 316 4.29 -4.73 2.85
CA THR A 316 3.55 -4.06 3.93
C THR A 316 2.84 -5.06 4.84
N LEU A 317 1.98 -5.92 4.31
CA LEU A 317 1.27 -6.93 5.10
C LEU A 317 2.09 -8.21 5.28
N GLY A 318 2.76 -8.66 4.22
CA GLY A 318 3.44 -9.97 4.23
C GLY A 318 4.52 -10.06 5.31
N ILE A 319 5.35 -9.02 5.49
CA ILE A 319 6.39 -9.00 6.53
C ILE A 319 5.77 -8.97 7.93
N GLY A 320 4.76 -8.12 8.14
CA GLY A 320 4.07 -8.04 9.43
C GLY A 320 3.38 -9.35 9.82
N LEU A 321 2.98 -10.15 8.85
CA LEU A 321 2.32 -11.43 9.09
C LEU A 321 3.26 -12.56 9.50
N VAL A 322 4.52 -12.57 9.07
CA VAL A 322 5.44 -13.70 9.32
C VAL A 322 5.44 -14.10 10.81
N ARG A 323 5.58 -13.12 11.70
CA ARG A 323 5.58 -13.35 13.14
C ARG A 323 4.23 -13.82 13.68
N MET A 324 3.15 -13.16 13.27
CA MET A 324 1.80 -13.53 13.72
C MET A 324 1.48 -14.97 13.34
N LEU A 325 1.74 -15.33 12.08
CA LEU A 325 1.46 -16.67 11.55
C LEU A 325 2.31 -17.74 12.26
N PHE A 326 3.60 -17.45 12.52
CA PHE A 326 4.51 -18.40 13.15
C PHE A 326 4.38 -18.50 14.68
N GLU A 327 4.52 -17.40 15.42
CA GLU A 327 4.53 -17.42 16.89
C GLU A 327 3.13 -17.49 17.50
N GLU A 328 2.13 -16.85 16.87
CA GLU A 328 0.81 -16.67 17.47
C GLU A 328 -0.21 -17.70 16.96
N LEU A 329 -0.10 -18.10 15.67
CA LEU A 329 -0.97 -19.13 15.07
C LEU A 329 -0.29 -20.49 14.86
N GLU A 330 1.00 -20.61 15.18
CA GLU A 330 1.78 -21.85 15.04
C GLU A 330 1.73 -22.46 13.62
N MET A 331 1.60 -21.63 12.57
CA MET A 331 1.75 -22.03 11.17
C MET A 331 3.23 -22.01 10.77
N ILE A 332 3.61 -22.74 9.73
CA ILE A 332 5.00 -22.87 9.27
C ILE A 332 5.13 -22.20 7.90
N PRO A 333 5.72 -20.99 7.80
CA PRO A 333 5.94 -20.35 6.50
C PRO A 333 7.03 -21.10 5.73
N GLU A 334 6.66 -21.80 4.66
CA GLU A 334 7.60 -22.52 3.78
C GLU A 334 8.05 -21.62 2.62
N VAL A 335 7.15 -20.77 2.12
CA VAL A 335 7.43 -19.85 1.01
C VAL A 335 6.78 -18.50 1.22
N LEU A 336 7.56 -17.44 0.95
CA LEU A 336 7.11 -16.05 0.96
C LEU A 336 7.31 -15.44 -0.43
N LEU A 337 6.24 -14.94 -1.02
CA LEU A 337 6.18 -14.41 -2.38
C LEU A 337 5.75 -12.94 -2.30
N PHE A 338 6.68 -12.03 -2.55
CA PHE A 338 6.45 -10.59 -2.41
C PHE A 338 6.25 -9.91 -3.77
N ARG A 339 5.27 -9.02 -3.86
CA ARG A 339 4.97 -8.20 -5.06
C ARG A 339 6.04 -7.15 -5.36
N SER A 340 6.76 -6.68 -4.35
CA SER A 340 7.84 -5.71 -4.50
C SER A 340 9.20 -6.31 -4.12
N ALA A 341 10.27 -5.57 -4.39
CA ALA A 341 11.65 -5.97 -4.15
C ALA A 341 12.45 -4.92 -3.36
N MET A 342 11.77 -4.02 -2.64
CA MET A 342 12.43 -2.86 -2.01
C MET A 342 13.55 -3.27 -1.06
N PRO A 343 14.77 -2.70 -1.16
CA PRO A 343 15.89 -3.06 -0.31
C PRO A 343 15.59 -2.93 1.19
N ASP A 344 14.89 -1.86 1.57
CA ASP A 344 14.47 -1.61 2.95
C ASP A 344 13.55 -2.73 3.48
N SER A 345 12.57 -3.15 2.67
CA SER A 345 11.67 -4.27 2.94
C SER A 345 12.43 -5.59 3.14
N ARG A 346 13.40 -5.88 2.25
CA ARG A 346 14.24 -7.09 2.35
C ARG A 346 15.01 -7.13 3.67
N ALA A 347 15.61 -6.01 4.06
CA ALA A 347 16.36 -5.91 5.32
C ALA A 347 15.49 -6.07 6.57
N ILE A 348 14.22 -5.65 6.53
CA ILE A 348 13.27 -5.91 7.63
C ILE A 348 12.93 -7.40 7.66
N LEU A 349 12.57 -7.99 6.51
CA LEU A 349 12.25 -9.41 6.41
C LEU A 349 13.41 -10.29 6.91
N GLU A 350 14.63 -10.04 6.45
CA GLU A 350 15.81 -10.82 6.84
C GLU A 350 16.03 -10.80 8.36
N ARG A 351 15.85 -9.64 9.00
CA ARG A 351 15.93 -9.51 10.46
C ARG A 351 14.81 -10.25 11.17
N GLU A 352 13.58 -10.18 10.66
CA GLU A 352 12.46 -10.95 11.21
C GLU A 352 12.70 -12.45 11.11
N LEU A 353 13.06 -12.96 9.93
CA LEU A 353 13.35 -14.37 9.71
C LEU A 353 14.49 -14.87 10.60
N HIS A 354 15.58 -14.09 10.70
CA HIS A 354 16.69 -14.42 11.59
C HIS A 354 16.25 -14.46 13.06
N SER A 355 15.47 -13.47 13.52
CA SER A 355 14.98 -13.43 14.91
C SER A 355 14.07 -14.60 15.27
N LEU A 356 13.35 -15.13 14.29
CA LEU A 356 12.41 -16.25 14.43
C LEU A 356 13.07 -17.61 14.18
N GLY A 357 14.33 -17.65 13.73
CA GLY A 357 15.00 -18.90 13.32
C GLY A 357 14.39 -19.55 12.09
N LEU A 358 13.73 -18.75 11.23
CA LEU A 358 13.05 -19.23 10.02
C LEU A 358 13.96 -19.14 8.79
N ALA A 359 13.79 -20.08 7.87
CA ALA A 359 14.50 -20.11 6.60
C ALA A 359 13.58 -20.50 5.40
N PRO A 360 12.47 -19.78 5.17
CA PRO A 360 11.58 -20.05 4.04
C PRO A 360 12.29 -19.80 2.70
N ARG A 361 11.75 -20.38 1.62
CA ARG A 361 12.04 -19.93 0.26
C ARG A 361 11.41 -18.55 0.06
N VAL A 362 12.14 -17.62 -0.55
CA VAL A 362 11.63 -16.25 -0.76
C VAL A 362 11.78 -15.84 -2.21
N ALA A 363 10.72 -15.27 -2.79
CA ALA A 363 10.74 -14.54 -4.05
C ALA A 363 10.32 -13.09 -3.84
N PHE A 364 10.96 -12.19 -4.57
CA PHE A 364 10.62 -10.77 -4.62
C PHE A 364 10.26 -10.39 -6.04
N SER A 365 9.40 -9.38 -6.19
CA SER A 365 8.83 -9.01 -7.49
C SER A 365 8.22 -10.22 -8.21
N ALA A 366 7.61 -11.13 -7.45
CA ALA A 366 6.97 -12.32 -7.99
C ALA A 366 5.72 -11.92 -8.76
N ASP A 367 5.64 -12.35 -10.01
CA ASP A 367 4.45 -12.21 -10.85
C ASP A 367 3.52 -13.44 -10.74
N GLY A 368 2.37 -13.42 -11.41
CA GLY A 368 1.37 -14.48 -11.31
C GLY A 368 1.88 -15.85 -11.73
N TYR A 369 2.72 -15.90 -12.77
CA TYR A 369 3.34 -17.13 -13.24
C TYR A 369 4.35 -17.68 -12.21
N GLN A 370 5.22 -16.81 -11.71
CA GLN A 370 6.22 -17.18 -10.70
C GLN A 370 5.58 -17.66 -9.39
N ILE A 371 4.48 -17.02 -8.98
CA ILE A 371 3.70 -17.46 -7.82
C ILE A 371 3.16 -18.87 -8.06
N LYS A 372 2.54 -19.11 -9.21
CA LYS A 372 1.96 -20.42 -9.54
C LYS A 372 3.02 -21.52 -9.62
N GLU A 373 4.17 -21.26 -10.24
CA GLU A 373 5.26 -22.25 -10.30
C GLU A 373 5.86 -22.52 -8.91
N ALA A 374 6.02 -21.49 -8.07
CA ALA A 374 6.48 -21.69 -6.69
C ALA A 374 5.50 -22.55 -5.87
N LEU A 375 4.19 -22.32 -6.01
CA LEU A 375 3.15 -23.10 -5.34
C LEU A 375 3.07 -24.54 -5.85
N LYS A 376 3.46 -24.80 -7.09
CA LYS A 376 3.48 -26.14 -7.70
C LYS A 376 4.67 -26.97 -7.22
N GLU A 377 5.81 -26.34 -6.97
CA GLU A 377 7.03 -27.02 -6.51
C GLU A 377 7.03 -27.34 -5.01
N ILE A 378 6.38 -26.50 -4.21
CA ILE A 378 6.50 -26.53 -2.75
C ILE A 378 5.26 -27.16 -2.15
N ASP A 379 5.46 -28.20 -1.36
CA ASP A 379 4.39 -28.88 -0.64
C ASP A 379 3.90 -28.03 0.54
N VAL A 380 2.83 -27.28 0.31
CA VAL A 380 2.13 -26.44 1.31
C VAL A 380 0.71 -26.94 1.54
N ASP A 381 0.24 -26.80 2.77
CA ASP A 381 -1.11 -27.20 3.16
C ASP A 381 -2.13 -26.08 2.88
N ALA A 382 -1.68 -24.81 2.92
CA ALA A 382 -2.52 -23.66 2.63
C ALA A 382 -1.78 -22.48 1.96
N VAL A 383 -2.52 -21.63 1.26
CA VAL A 383 -2.02 -20.36 0.72
C VAL A 383 -2.72 -19.18 1.41
N ILE A 384 -1.95 -18.19 1.87
CA ILE A 384 -2.46 -16.90 2.33
C ILE A 384 -2.23 -15.90 1.21
N GLY A 385 -3.31 -15.31 0.71
CA GLY A 385 -3.22 -14.43 -0.45
C GLY A 385 -4.50 -13.65 -0.69
N SER A 386 -4.63 -13.21 -1.94
CA SER A 386 -5.83 -12.57 -2.47
C SER A 386 -6.73 -13.58 -3.18
N ALA A 387 -7.82 -13.09 -3.79
CA ALA A 387 -8.67 -13.88 -4.66
C ALA A 387 -7.89 -14.59 -5.76
N TRP A 388 -6.83 -13.98 -6.30
CA TRP A 388 -6.02 -14.59 -7.36
C TRP A 388 -5.29 -15.83 -6.89
N GLU A 389 -4.57 -15.74 -5.78
CA GLU A 389 -3.84 -16.90 -5.25
C GLU A 389 -4.77 -18.01 -4.78
N LYS A 390 -6.00 -17.67 -4.38
CA LYS A 390 -7.03 -18.69 -4.12
C LYS A 390 -7.36 -19.50 -5.37
N TYR A 391 -7.57 -18.87 -6.52
CA TYR A 391 -7.84 -19.62 -7.75
C TYR A 391 -6.63 -20.42 -8.23
N MET A 392 -5.41 -19.88 -8.07
CA MET A 392 -4.17 -20.63 -8.35
C MET A 392 -4.05 -21.87 -7.45
N ALA A 393 -4.33 -21.74 -6.16
CA ALA A 393 -4.31 -22.83 -5.20
C ALA A 393 -5.33 -23.93 -5.56
N GLU A 394 -6.56 -23.53 -5.93
CA GLU A 394 -7.60 -24.47 -6.36
C GLU A 394 -7.19 -25.27 -7.60
N GLU A 395 -6.58 -24.61 -8.60
CA GLU A 395 -6.09 -25.27 -9.82
C GLU A 395 -4.96 -26.28 -9.52
N LEU A 396 -4.08 -25.94 -8.57
CA LEU A 396 -2.97 -26.79 -8.14
C LEU A 396 -3.37 -27.90 -7.17
N GLY A 397 -4.64 -27.93 -6.72
CA GLY A 397 -5.13 -28.90 -5.74
C GLY A 397 -4.71 -28.62 -4.30
N ILE A 398 -4.22 -27.42 -4.00
CA ILE A 398 -3.97 -26.97 -2.62
C ILE A 398 -5.34 -26.72 -1.98
N LYS A 399 -5.65 -27.50 -0.94
CA LYS A 399 -7.02 -27.60 -0.41
C LYS A 399 -7.53 -26.31 0.24
N ILE A 400 -6.64 -25.48 0.76
CA ILE A 400 -6.99 -24.34 1.60
C ILE A 400 -6.32 -23.08 1.06
N ALA A 401 -7.12 -22.06 0.81
CA ALA A 401 -6.64 -20.73 0.49
C ALA A 401 -7.41 -19.69 1.30
N PHE A 402 -6.69 -18.87 2.04
CA PHE A 402 -7.24 -17.79 2.84
C PHE A 402 -7.26 -16.52 2.00
N ASP A 403 -8.46 -16.06 1.67
CA ASP A 403 -8.73 -14.84 0.90
C ASP A 403 -8.73 -13.65 1.87
N VAL A 404 -7.53 -13.16 2.16
CA VAL A 404 -7.23 -12.12 3.16
C VAL A 404 -6.91 -10.79 2.47
N PHE A 405 -6.37 -10.81 1.27
CA PHE A 405 -5.86 -9.61 0.60
C PHE A 405 -6.73 -9.16 -0.56
N SER A 406 -6.59 -7.89 -0.92
CA SER A 406 -7.15 -7.33 -2.14
C SER A 406 -6.37 -7.80 -3.39
N PRO A 407 -7.07 -8.10 -4.51
CA PRO A 407 -8.53 -8.15 -4.66
C PRO A 407 -9.14 -9.35 -3.91
N THR A 408 -10.33 -9.20 -3.32
CA THR A 408 -10.98 -10.24 -2.51
C THR A 408 -12.30 -10.71 -3.11
N ASN A 409 -12.67 -11.98 -2.90
CA ASN A 409 -13.99 -12.53 -3.28
C ASN A 409 -15.07 -12.28 -2.21
N ARG A 410 -14.77 -11.47 -1.20
CA ARG A 410 -15.65 -11.19 -0.07
C ARG A 410 -16.38 -9.87 -0.28
N GLU A 411 -17.62 -9.79 0.16
CA GLU A 411 -18.30 -8.50 0.23
C GLU A 411 -17.76 -7.71 1.43
N THR A 412 -17.19 -6.54 1.14
CA THR A 412 -16.62 -5.63 2.15
C THR A 412 -17.58 -4.45 2.38
N TYR A 413 -18.58 -4.67 3.22
CA TYR A 413 -19.53 -3.62 3.63
C TYR A 413 -19.12 -2.90 4.92
N ILE A 414 -18.25 -3.51 5.73
CA ILE A 414 -17.81 -3.00 7.03
C ILE A 414 -16.29 -2.93 7.02
N ASP A 415 -15.79 -1.81 7.50
CA ASP A 415 -14.36 -1.54 7.67
C ASP A 415 -13.75 -2.45 8.73
N LYS A 416 -12.68 -3.17 8.35
CA LYS A 416 -11.93 -4.04 9.25
C LYS A 416 -10.45 -3.68 9.23
N PRO A 417 -9.88 -3.19 10.36
CA PRO A 417 -8.43 -3.06 10.45
C PRO A 417 -7.80 -4.46 10.48
N TYR A 418 -6.62 -4.60 9.89
CA TYR A 418 -5.64 -5.66 10.11
C TYR A 418 -4.53 -5.21 11.06
N PHE A 419 -4.39 -3.90 11.29
CA PHE A 419 -3.49 -3.36 12.29
C PHE A 419 -4.06 -3.46 13.70
N GLY A 420 -3.16 -3.63 14.67
CA GLY A 420 -3.47 -3.69 16.08
C GLY A 420 -3.99 -5.04 16.55
N TYR A 421 -4.30 -5.08 17.85
CA TYR A 421 -4.81 -6.29 18.52
C TYR A 421 -6.15 -6.76 17.94
N GLU A 422 -7.07 -5.83 17.61
CA GLU A 422 -8.33 -6.17 16.95
C GLU A 422 -8.11 -6.69 15.52
N GLY A 423 -7.08 -6.19 14.84
CA GLY A 423 -6.72 -6.63 13.51
C GLY A 423 -6.38 -8.11 13.43
N MET A 424 -5.67 -8.64 14.44
CA MET A 424 -5.44 -10.08 14.56
C MET A 424 -6.77 -10.86 14.56
N ILE A 425 -7.76 -10.42 15.34
CA ILE A 425 -9.07 -11.10 15.43
C ILE A 425 -9.81 -11.04 14.10
N ASN A 426 -9.78 -9.89 13.40
CA ASN A 426 -10.39 -9.75 12.08
C ASN A 426 -9.76 -10.71 11.06
N MET A 427 -8.44 -10.84 11.05
CA MET A 427 -7.74 -11.78 10.16
C MET A 427 -8.03 -13.24 10.52
N MET A 428 -8.07 -13.57 11.81
CA MET A 428 -8.43 -14.91 12.28
C MET A 428 -9.86 -15.29 11.92
N GLU A 429 -10.80 -14.34 11.92
CA GLU A 429 -12.17 -14.58 11.45
C GLU A 429 -12.19 -14.96 9.97
N VAL A 430 -11.40 -14.29 9.13
CA VAL A 430 -11.25 -14.62 7.70
C VAL A 430 -10.70 -16.04 7.54
N ILE A 431 -9.59 -16.35 8.22
CA ILE A 431 -8.92 -17.65 8.20
C ILE A 431 -9.87 -18.77 8.64
N ALA A 432 -10.58 -18.58 9.76
CA ALA A 432 -11.50 -19.58 10.29
C ALA A 432 -12.67 -19.85 9.32
N ASN A 433 -13.22 -18.80 8.71
CA ASN A 433 -14.31 -18.93 7.76
C ASN A 433 -13.89 -19.63 6.47
N ASP A 434 -12.71 -19.32 5.92
CA ASP A 434 -12.22 -19.98 4.71
C ASP A 434 -11.79 -21.43 4.99
N TRP A 435 -11.24 -21.70 6.17
CA TRP A 435 -11.03 -23.07 6.61
C TRP A 435 -12.34 -23.86 6.59
N ASP A 436 -13.40 -23.36 7.24
CA ASP A 436 -14.69 -24.07 7.26
C ASP A 436 -15.28 -24.26 5.87
N ARG A 437 -15.10 -23.30 4.96
CA ARG A 437 -15.56 -23.40 3.57
C ARG A 437 -14.79 -24.45 2.78
N ALA A 438 -13.48 -24.60 3.00
CA ALA A 438 -12.64 -25.56 2.29
C ALA A 438 -13.10 -27.02 2.50
N PHE A 439 -13.68 -27.34 3.65
CA PHE A 439 -14.17 -28.67 3.98
C PHE A 439 -15.69 -28.87 3.77
N ARG A 440 -16.41 -27.86 3.26
CA ARG A 440 -17.81 -28.05 2.88
C ARG A 440 -17.90 -28.84 1.58
N SER A 441 -18.85 -29.77 1.51
CA SER A 441 -19.12 -30.50 0.27
C SER A 441 -19.48 -29.52 -0.84
N LYS A 442 -18.73 -29.57 -1.96
CA LYS A 442 -19.01 -28.75 -3.14
C LYS A 442 -20.14 -29.33 -4.00
N GLU A 443 -20.41 -30.62 -3.83
CA GLU A 443 -21.49 -31.34 -4.52
C GLU A 443 -22.43 -31.95 -3.50
N ILE A 444 -23.73 -31.91 -3.78
CA ILE A 444 -24.72 -32.69 -3.04
C ILE A 444 -25.19 -33.79 -3.99
N HIS A 445 -24.75 -35.02 -3.75
CA HIS A 445 -25.30 -36.18 -4.43
C HIS A 445 -26.64 -36.52 -3.79
N TRP A 446 -27.72 -35.99 -4.37
CA TRP A 446 -29.08 -36.45 -4.08
C TRP A 446 -29.28 -37.80 -4.79
N THR A 447 -28.96 -38.91 -4.12
CA THR A 447 -29.35 -40.25 -4.57
C THR A 447 -30.78 -40.56 -4.19
#